data_AF-A0A2G9PJS1-F1
#
_entry.id   AF-A0A2G9PJS1-F1
#
_cell.length_a   1.000
_cell.length_b   1.000
_cell.length_c   1.000
_cell.angle_alpha   90.00
_cell.angle_beta   90.00
_cell.angle_gamma   90.00
#
_symmetry.space_group_name_H-M   'P 1'
#
loop_
_entity.id
_entity.type
_entity.pdbx_description
1 polymer ?
#
loop_
_entity_poly.entity_id
_entity_poly.type
_entity_poly.pdbx_seq_one_letter_code
_entity_poly.pdbx_strand_id
1 'polypeptide(L)'
;MVDLFNVEPTRLIEALAEELKKISEIKPPKWAGYVKTGCSRERTPTRDDWWYIRAAAIMRSLYKLGPIGISKLRTKYGGKCNSGHKSAHFRKGSGSIIRKILQQLEASGLVKKTRVGVHSGRVLTPEGIKRISEVATLLSGAPGHAAKKTGKGEAKKPEKRQTKKKVGTKEKADENGQVQASEQKEATGKAW
;
A
#
# COMPACT_ATOMS: atom_id res chain seq x y z
N MET A 1 -16.43 18.42 22.09
CA MET A 1 -16.27 17.51 20.93
C MET A 1 -15.28 18.14 19.97
N VAL A 2 -14.15 17.48 19.70
CA VAL A 2 -13.15 18.00 18.74
C VAL A 2 -13.56 17.55 17.34
N ASP A 3 -13.68 18.52 16.43
CA ASP A 3 -14.03 18.22 15.04
C ASP A 3 -12.79 17.75 14.25
N LEU A 4 -13.04 16.92 13.25
CA LEU A 4 -12.05 16.29 12.39
C LEU A 4 -11.17 17.27 11.62
N PHE A 5 -11.62 18.51 11.46
CA PHE A 5 -10.91 19.55 10.74
C PHE A 5 -9.80 20.22 11.56
N ASN A 6 -9.78 20.02 12.88
CA ASN A 6 -8.80 20.64 13.79
C ASN A 6 -7.49 19.86 13.92
N VAL A 7 -7.38 18.68 13.30
CA VAL A 7 -6.21 17.78 13.41
C VAL A 7 -5.54 17.58 12.05
N GLU A 8 -4.22 17.49 12.04
CA GLU A 8 -3.45 17.18 10.83
C GLU A 8 -3.92 15.84 10.21
N PRO A 9 -4.30 15.81 8.92
CA PRO A 9 -4.90 14.63 8.31
C PRO A 9 -3.99 13.41 8.28
N THR A 10 -2.67 13.61 8.14
CA THR A 10 -1.69 12.52 8.07
C THR A 10 -1.62 11.80 9.42
N ARG A 11 -1.41 12.55 10.50
CA ARG A 11 -1.33 12.01 11.87
C ARG A 11 -2.60 11.29 12.28
N LEU A 12 -3.75 11.88 11.95
CA LEU A 12 -5.05 11.27 12.21
C LEU A 12 -5.19 9.92 11.50
N ILE A 13 -4.80 9.82 10.22
CA ILE A 13 -4.90 8.58 9.46
C ILE A 13 -3.98 7.50 10.04
N GLU A 14 -2.78 7.89 10.48
CA GLU A 14 -1.81 6.97 11.10
C GLU A 14 -2.33 6.44 12.44
N ALA A 15 -2.75 7.33 13.35
CA ALA A 15 -3.31 6.93 14.64
C ALA A 15 -4.58 6.10 14.50
N LEU A 16 -5.47 6.47 13.56
CA LEU A 16 -6.67 5.68 13.29
C LEU A 16 -6.30 4.31 12.70
N ALA A 17 -5.25 4.20 11.88
CA ALA A 17 -4.81 2.91 11.37
C ALA A 17 -4.33 1.99 12.49
N GLU A 18 -3.70 2.51 13.54
CA GLU A 18 -3.31 1.73 14.72
C GLU A 18 -4.51 1.22 15.51
N GLU A 19 -5.54 2.05 15.69
CA GLU A 19 -6.81 1.61 16.28
C GLU A 19 -7.50 0.52 15.45
N LEU A 20 -7.52 0.67 14.12
CA LEU A 20 -8.14 -0.31 13.22
C LEU A 20 -7.40 -1.65 13.18
N LYS A 21 -6.10 -1.69 13.52
CA LYS A 21 -5.36 -2.96 13.67
C LYS A 21 -5.85 -3.80 14.85
N LYS A 22 -6.38 -3.15 15.89
CA LYS A 22 -6.91 -3.84 17.08
C LYS A 22 -8.22 -4.58 16.77
N ILE A 23 -8.92 -4.19 15.71
CA ILE A 23 -10.19 -4.79 15.30
C ILE A 23 -9.92 -6.05 14.48
N SER A 24 -10.37 -7.20 14.99
CA SER A 24 -10.14 -8.52 14.38
C SER A 24 -10.82 -8.72 13.03
N GLU A 25 -11.86 -7.95 12.73
CA GLU A 25 -12.64 -8.04 11.49
C GLU A 25 -11.97 -7.36 10.29
N ILE A 26 -11.12 -6.36 10.55
CA ILE A 26 -10.41 -5.61 9.52
C ILE A 26 -9.08 -6.32 9.26
N LYS A 27 -9.14 -7.47 8.58
CA LYS A 27 -7.94 -8.23 8.20
C LYS A 27 -7.61 -8.04 6.73
N PRO A 28 -6.33 -7.82 6.37
CA PRO A 28 -5.94 -7.80 4.98
C PRO A 28 -6.22 -9.19 4.35
N PRO A 29 -6.88 -9.27 3.20
CA PRO A 29 -7.05 -10.53 2.49
C PRO A 29 -5.69 -11.05 2.00
N LYS A 30 -5.57 -12.38 1.80
CA LYS A 30 -4.31 -13.04 1.41
C LYS A 30 -3.63 -12.39 0.18
N TRP A 31 -4.40 -11.91 -0.78
CA TRP A 31 -3.89 -11.27 -1.99
C TRP A 31 -3.39 -9.83 -1.78
N ALA A 32 -3.64 -9.18 -0.63
CA ALA A 32 -3.33 -7.78 -0.40
C ALA A 32 -1.81 -7.48 -0.50
N GLY A 33 -0.94 -8.43 -0.14
CA GLY A 33 0.51 -8.24 -0.26
C GLY A 33 1.03 -8.19 -1.70
N TYR A 34 0.29 -8.77 -2.65
CA TYR A 34 0.77 -8.96 -4.03
C TYR A 34 0.20 -7.94 -5.02
N VAL A 35 -0.79 -7.15 -4.62
CA VAL A 35 -1.53 -6.28 -5.54
C VAL A 35 -1.07 -4.83 -5.50
N LYS A 36 -1.13 -4.19 -6.67
CA LYS A 36 -1.09 -2.74 -6.75
C LYS A 36 -2.42 -2.12 -6.35
N THR A 37 -2.36 -0.90 -5.81
CA THR A 37 -3.52 -0.17 -5.28
C THR A 37 -4.50 0.31 -6.35
N GLY A 38 -4.06 0.39 -7.61
CA GLY A 38 -4.88 0.74 -8.76
C GLY A 38 -4.07 0.72 -10.04
N CYS A 39 -4.74 0.83 -11.18
CA CYS A 39 -4.09 0.74 -12.50
C CYS A 39 -2.98 1.78 -12.69
N SER A 40 -3.17 2.99 -12.16
CA SER A 40 -2.22 4.11 -12.23
C SER A 40 -0.90 3.89 -11.47
N ARG A 41 -0.78 2.86 -10.63
CA ARG A 41 0.44 2.58 -9.85
C ARG A 41 1.28 1.53 -10.54
N GLU A 42 2.59 1.74 -10.55
CA GLU A 42 3.55 0.82 -11.17
C GLU A 42 4.01 -0.27 -10.18
N ARG A 43 4.27 0.12 -8.92
CA ARG A 43 4.72 -0.78 -7.85
C ARG A 43 3.64 -1.05 -6.81
N THR A 44 3.82 -2.12 -6.06
CA THR A 44 3.03 -2.42 -4.85
C THR A 44 3.32 -1.39 -3.74
N PRO A 45 2.43 -1.24 -2.75
CA PRO A 45 2.69 -0.37 -1.61
C PRO A 45 3.93 -0.83 -0.82
N THR A 46 4.79 0.11 -0.45
CA THR A 46 6.01 -0.17 0.34
C THR A 46 5.70 -0.50 1.80
N ARG A 47 4.57 -0.01 2.33
CA ARG A 47 4.17 -0.21 3.74
C ARG A 47 3.33 -1.47 3.87
N ASP A 48 3.65 -2.37 4.79
CA ASP A 48 2.92 -3.64 4.95
C ASP A 48 1.50 -3.45 5.47
N ASP A 49 1.31 -2.50 6.39
CA ASP A 49 0.03 -2.11 6.97
C ASP A 49 -0.71 -1.06 6.13
N TRP A 50 -0.48 -1.00 4.82
CA TRP A 50 -1.15 -0.09 3.90
C TRP A 50 -2.67 -0.29 3.85
N TRP A 51 -3.15 -1.51 4.13
CA TRP A 51 -4.58 -1.83 4.16
C TRP A 51 -5.31 -1.01 5.24
N TYR A 52 -4.71 -0.92 6.42
CA TYR A 52 -5.25 -0.17 7.56
C TYR A 52 -5.20 1.35 7.33
N ILE A 53 -4.11 1.88 6.77
CA ILE A 53 -4.06 3.29 6.34
C ILE A 53 -5.19 3.59 5.35
N ARG A 54 -5.43 2.67 4.41
CA ARG A 54 -6.47 2.88 3.40
C ARG A 54 -7.86 2.85 4.02
N ALA A 55 -8.10 1.97 4.98
CA ALA A 55 -9.35 1.93 5.75
C ALA A 55 -9.57 3.23 6.52
N ALA A 56 -8.56 3.71 7.26
CA ALA A 56 -8.60 4.99 7.97
C ALA A 56 -8.86 6.18 7.02
N ALA A 57 -8.17 6.22 5.88
CA ALA A 57 -8.38 7.27 4.88
C ALA A 57 -9.80 7.23 4.26
N ILE A 58 -10.38 6.05 4.08
CA ILE A 58 -11.75 5.88 3.60
C ILE A 58 -12.73 6.37 4.67
N MET A 59 -12.56 6.02 5.93
CA MET A 59 -13.40 6.51 7.03
C MET A 59 -13.39 8.04 7.08
N ARG A 60 -12.21 8.67 7.04
CA ARG A 60 -12.11 10.14 6.95
C ARG A 60 -12.84 10.72 5.72
N SER A 61 -12.78 10.02 4.59
CA SER A 61 -13.45 10.45 3.37
C SER A 61 -14.98 10.37 3.47
N LEU A 62 -15.51 9.35 4.14
CA LEU A 62 -16.94 9.18 4.40
C LEU A 62 -17.46 10.30 5.32
N TYR A 63 -16.70 10.66 6.36
CA TYR A 63 -17.07 11.76 7.25
C TYR A 63 -17.19 13.08 6.49
N LYS A 64 -16.18 13.41 5.68
CA LYS A 64 -16.13 14.71 4.98
C LYS A 64 -17.19 14.87 3.89
N LEU A 65 -17.51 13.80 3.17
CA LEU A 65 -18.27 13.89 1.92
C LEU A 65 -19.70 13.31 2.01
N GLY A 66 -20.11 12.79 3.19
CA GLY A 66 -21.43 12.23 3.41
C GLY A 66 -21.66 10.90 2.66
N PRO A 67 -22.89 10.62 2.14
CA PRO A 67 -23.21 9.35 1.50
C PRO A 67 -22.40 9.16 0.22
N ILE A 68 -21.47 8.21 0.26
CA ILE A 68 -20.53 7.96 -0.82
C ILE A 68 -20.66 6.55 -1.39
N GLY A 69 -20.62 6.49 -2.73
CA GLY A 69 -20.54 5.25 -3.50
C GLY A 69 -19.10 4.88 -3.88
N ILE A 70 -18.91 3.64 -4.31
CA ILE A 70 -17.60 3.10 -4.69
C ILE A 70 -16.99 3.90 -5.86
N SER A 71 -17.81 4.32 -6.84
CA SER A 71 -17.31 5.06 -8.02
C SER A 71 -16.63 6.38 -7.64
N LYS A 72 -17.22 7.14 -6.70
CA LYS A 72 -16.64 8.40 -6.19
C LYS A 72 -15.31 8.15 -5.47
N LEU A 73 -15.23 7.10 -4.63
CA LEU A 73 -13.97 6.72 -3.98
C LEU A 73 -12.91 6.25 -4.98
N ARG A 74 -13.29 5.53 -6.03
CA ARG A 74 -12.36 5.12 -7.08
C ARG A 74 -11.79 6.32 -7.84
N THR A 75 -12.57 7.38 -8.03
CA THR A 75 -12.06 8.64 -8.59
C THR A 75 -11.12 9.32 -7.58
N LYS A 76 -11.51 9.40 -6.30
CA LYS A 76 -10.67 10.02 -5.25
C LYS A 76 -9.31 9.35 -5.08
N TYR A 77 -9.27 8.02 -5.07
CA TYR A 77 -8.03 7.22 -4.99
C TYR A 77 -7.49 6.82 -6.37
N GLY A 78 -7.99 7.44 -7.44
CA GLY A 78 -7.44 7.31 -8.78
C GLY A 78 -6.10 8.03 -8.91
N GLY A 79 -5.60 8.12 -10.12
CA GLY A 79 -4.36 8.83 -10.39
C GLY A 79 -4.08 8.92 -11.88
N LYS A 80 -3.07 9.71 -12.22
CA LYS A 80 -2.52 9.78 -13.57
C LYS A 80 -1.76 8.48 -13.85
N CYS A 81 -2.11 7.81 -14.94
CA CYS A 81 -1.42 6.61 -15.40
C CYS A 81 -0.56 6.97 -16.60
N ASN A 82 0.73 6.61 -16.54
CA ASN A 82 1.62 6.74 -17.69
C ASN A 82 1.28 5.63 -18.68
N SER A 83 1.11 5.99 -19.96
CA SER A 83 0.75 5.07 -21.05
C SER A 83 1.95 4.76 -21.97
N GLY A 84 3.17 4.87 -21.44
CA GLY A 84 4.41 4.75 -22.22
C GLY A 84 4.56 5.90 -23.22
N HIS A 85 4.43 5.59 -24.52
CA HIS A 85 4.52 6.57 -25.61
C HIS A 85 3.29 7.48 -25.72
N LYS A 86 2.10 6.98 -25.34
CA LYS A 86 0.86 7.78 -25.40
C LYS A 86 0.78 8.73 -24.21
N SER A 87 0.06 9.83 -24.38
CA SER A 87 -0.14 10.81 -23.31
C SER A 87 -0.78 10.17 -22.06
N ALA A 88 -0.44 10.76 -20.91
CA ALA A 88 -0.86 10.24 -19.63
C ALA A 88 -2.27 10.70 -19.29
N HIS A 89 -3.15 9.75 -18.98
CA HIS A 89 -4.55 9.99 -18.68
C HIS A 89 -4.90 9.58 -17.26
N PHE A 90 -5.95 10.18 -16.72
CA PHE A 90 -6.50 9.76 -15.44
C PHE A 90 -7.11 8.35 -15.54
N ARG A 91 -6.82 7.51 -14.55
CA ARG A 91 -7.43 6.19 -14.39
C ARG A 91 -7.96 6.04 -12.96
N LYS A 92 -9.17 5.48 -12.86
CA LYS A 92 -9.82 5.18 -11.58
C LYS A 92 -9.01 4.15 -10.78
N GLY A 93 -9.07 4.27 -9.45
CA GLY A 93 -8.49 3.31 -8.52
C GLY A 93 -9.15 1.93 -8.57
N SER A 94 -8.52 0.95 -7.91
CA SER A 94 -9.05 -0.41 -7.81
C SER A 94 -10.37 -0.41 -7.04
N GLY A 95 -11.41 -0.98 -7.67
CA GLY A 95 -12.71 -1.13 -7.03
C GLY A 95 -12.75 -2.26 -6.01
N SER A 96 -11.95 -3.31 -6.20
CA SER A 96 -11.95 -4.49 -5.32
C SER A 96 -11.47 -4.14 -3.92
N ILE A 97 -10.34 -3.41 -3.82
CA ILE A 97 -9.75 -2.97 -2.55
C ILE A 97 -10.76 -2.13 -1.75
N ILE A 98 -11.30 -1.08 -2.36
CA ILE A 98 -12.24 -0.17 -1.70
C ILE A 98 -13.52 -0.93 -1.26
N ARG A 99 -14.04 -1.83 -2.11
CA ARG A 99 -15.24 -2.60 -1.80
C ARG A 99 -15.02 -3.53 -0.61
N LYS A 100 -13.90 -4.25 -0.57
CA LYS A 100 -13.58 -5.19 0.51
C LYS A 100 -13.35 -4.49 1.84
N ILE A 101 -12.64 -3.36 1.84
CA ILE A 101 -12.48 -2.53 3.04
C ILE A 101 -13.84 -2.06 3.56
N LEU A 102 -14.72 -1.57 2.68
CA LEU A 102 -16.05 -1.12 3.11
C LEU A 102 -16.91 -2.28 3.63
N GLN A 103 -16.79 -3.48 3.06
CA GLN A 103 -17.47 -4.67 3.59
C GLN A 103 -16.97 -5.05 4.99
N GLN A 104 -15.67 -4.91 5.26
CA GLN A 104 -15.09 -5.15 6.59
C GLN A 104 -15.53 -4.09 7.60
N LEU A 105 -15.57 -2.82 7.20
CA LEU A 105 -16.07 -1.74 8.04
C LEU A 105 -17.58 -1.85 8.30
N GLU A 106 -18.34 -2.42 7.36
CA GLU A 106 -19.76 -2.75 7.54
C GLU A 106 -19.94 -3.91 8.53
N ALA A 107 -19.10 -4.95 8.46
CA ALA A 107 -19.12 -6.05 9.43
C ALA A 107 -18.87 -5.53 10.85
N SER A 108 -17.94 -4.59 10.99
CA SER A 108 -17.54 -4.02 12.28
C SER A 108 -18.51 -2.98 12.83
N GLY A 109 -19.64 -2.72 12.17
CA GLY A 109 -20.64 -1.75 12.61
C GLY A 109 -20.24 -0.27 12.48
N LEU A 110 -19.04 0.02 11.95
CA LEU A 110 -18.52 1.39 11.82
C LEU A 110 -19.14 2.15 10.64
N VAL A 111 -19.59 1.42 9.62
CA VAL A 111 -20.17 1.99 8.39
C VAL A 111 -21.52 1.34 8.12
N LYS A 112 -22.52 2.16 7.77
CA LYS A 112 -23.83 1.70 7.33
C LYS A 112 -24.08 2.06 5.88
N LYS A 113 -24.85 1.21 5.19
CA LYS A 113 -25.47 1.59 3.92
C LYS A 113 -26.65 2.51 4.23
N THR A 114 -26.76 3.59 3.49
CA THR A 114 -27.89 4.52 3.63
C THR A 114 -28.31 4.97 2.25
N ARG A 115 -29.62 5.09 2.07
CA ARG A 115 -30.23 5.72 0.91
C ARG A 115 -30.75 7.08 1.37
N VAL A 116 -30.14 8.15 0.91
CA VAL A 116 -30.60 9.51 1.15
C VAL A 116 -31.17 10.02 -0.18
N GLY A 117 -32.50 9.98 -0.30
CA GLY A 117 -33.21 10.33 -1.54
C GLY A 117 -32.77 9.45 -2.73
N VAL A 118 -32.29 10.10 -3.79
CA VAL A 118 -31.79 9.44 -5.02
C VAL A 118 -30.38 8.83 -4.82
N HIS A 119 -29.62 9.33 -3.84
CA HIS A 119 -28.23 8.91 -3.64
C HIS A 119 -28.15 7.74 -2.66
N SER A 120 -27.82 6.57 -3.19
CA SER A 120 -27.43 5.41 -2.40
C SER A 120 -25.92 5.41 -2.15
N GLY A 121 -25.53 5.22 -0.89
CA GLY A 121 -24.14 5.25 -0.51
C GLY A 121 -23.89 4.62 0.85
N ARG A 122 -22.69 4.86 1.35
CA ARG A 122 -22.26 4.48 2.68
C ARG A 122 -22.01 5.72 3.51
N VAL A 123 -22.39 5.65 4.77
CA VAL A 123 -22.26 6.71 5.76
C VAL A 123 -21.67 6.08 7.02
N LEU A 124 -20.90 6.86 7.78
CA LEU A 124 -20.44 6.42 9.10
C LEU A 124 -21.63 6.26 10.05
N THR A 125 -21.53 5.27 10.92
CA THR A 125 -22.44 5.13 12.06
C THR A 125 -22.05 6.12 13.17
N PRO A 126 -22.94 6.38 14.14
CA PRO A 126 -22.59 7.16 15.32
C PRO A 126 -21.35 6.60 16.04
N GLU A 127 -21.19 5.27 16.07
CA GLU A 127 -20.01 4.59 16.61
C GLU A 127 -18.74 4.91 15.81
N GLY A 128 -18.82 4.87 14.48
CA GLY A 128 -17.71 5.27 13.61
C GLY A 128 -17.30 6.73 13.80
N ILE A 129 -18.27 7.63 14.02
CA ILE A 129 -17.99 9.04 14.32
C ILE A 129 -17.31 9.19 15.69
N LYS A 130 -17.85 8.53 16.73
CA LYS A 130 -17.28 8.54 18.09
C LYS A 130 -15.82 8.09 18.07
N ARG A 131 -15.51 6.99 17.39
CA ARG A 131 -14.15 6.44 17.30
C ARG A 131 -13.16 7.42 16.68
N ILE A 132 -13.58 8.12 15.63
CA ILE A 132 -12.76 9.14 15.00
C ILE A 132 -12.55 10.33 15.93
N SER A 133 -13.60 10.78 16.62
CA SER A 133 -13.53 11.88 17.58
C SER A 133 -12.62 11.56 18.77
N GLU A 134 -12.66 10.33 19.31
CA GLU A 134 -11.74 9.85 20.35
C GLU A 134 -10.28 9.99 19.90
N VAL A 135 -9.94 9.48 18.71
CA VAL A 135 -8.57 9.61 18.16
C VAL A 135 -8.19 11.07 17.93
N ALA A 136 -9.12 11.91 17.46
CA ALA A 136 -8.87 13.34 17.26
C ALA A 136 -8.59 14.06 18.58
N THR A 137 -9.30 13.72 19.66
CA THR A 137 -9.05 14.30 20.99
C THR A 137 -7.66 13.97 21.52
N LEU A 138 -7.21 12.72 21.37
CA LEU A 138 -5.87 12.28 21.76
C LEU A 138 -4.77 13.06 21.03
N LEU A 139 -5.00 13.41 19.76
CA LEU A 139 -4.01 14.13 18.94
C LEU A 139 -4.01 15.65 19.16
N SER A 140 -5.13 16.24 19.56
CA SER A 140 -5.23 17.69 19.78
C SER A 140 -4.35 18.22 20.93
N GLY A 141 -3.98 17.37 21.89
CA GLY A 141 -3.06 17.72 22.98
C GLY A 141 -1.58 17.73 22.60
N ALA A 142 -1.22 17.26 21.40
CA ALA A 142 0.15 17.25 20.91
C ALA A 142 0.38 18.43 19.95
N PRO A 143 1.29 19.38 20.25
CA PRO A 143 1.57 20.49 19.34
C PRO A 143 2.11 19.94 18.01
N GLY A 144 1.34 20.15 16.95
CA GLY A 144 1.77 19.90 15.59
C GLY A 144 2.69 21.02 15.14
N HIS A 145 3.99 20.74 14.97
CA HIS A 145 4.84 21.14 13.84
C HIS A 145 6.15 20.36 13.93
N ALA A 146 6.25 19.27 13.17
CA ALA A 146 7.53 18.65 12.83
C ALA A 146 7.45 18.22 11.37
N ALA A 147 7.71 19.19 10.49
CA ALA A 147 7.98 18.95 9.09
C ALA A 147 9.19 18.00 8.99
N LYS A 148 8.93 16.71 8.77
CA LYS A 148 9.97 15.82 8.25
C LYS A 148 10.23 16.24 6.81
N LYS A 149 11.33 16.98 6.62
CA LYS A 149 12.06 17.03 5.35
C LYS A 149 12.11 15.59 4.82
N THR A 150 11.51 15.33 3.67
CA THR A 150 11.86 14.14 2.91
C THR A 150 13.34 14.25 2.61
N GLY A 151 14.13 13.44 3.31
CA GLY A 151 15.53 13.26 3.06
C GLY A 151 15.74 12.93 1.59
N LYS A 152 16.54 13.78 0.97
CA LYS A 152 17.27 13.52 -0.27
C LYS A 152 18.11 12.26 -0.04
N GLY A 153 17.57 11.09 -0.40
CA GLY A 153 18.24 9.81 -0.34
C GLY A 153 18.97 9.50 -1.65
N GLU A 154 20.25 9.87 -1.67
CA GLU A 154 21.35 9.28 -2.44
C GLU A 154 21.22 9.14 -3.97
N ALA A 155 21.65 10.20 -4.65
CA ALA A 155 22.32 10.06 -5.94
C ALA A 155 23.68 9.37 -5.70
N LYS A 156 23.81 8.09 -6.07
CA LYS A 156 25.12 7.47 -6.28
C LYS A 156 25.83 8.21 -7.41
N LYS A 157 26.82 9.02 -7.07
CA LYS A 157 27.77 9.61 -8.01
C LYS A 157 28.53 8.46 -8.71
N PRO A 158 28.65 8.43 -10.05
CA PRO A 158 29.39 7.36 -10.73
C PRO A 158 30.87 7.49 -10.38
N GLU A 159 31.42 6.42 -9.80
CA GLU A 159 32.85 6.29 -9.57
C GLU A 159 33.58 6.24 -10.92
N LYS A 160 34.62 7.06 -11.04
CA LYS A 160 35.40 7.26 -12.27
C LYS A 160 36.04 5.94 -12.70
N ARG A 161 35.69 5.50 -13.90
CA ARG A 161 36.36 4.42 -14.63
C ARG A 161 37.80 4.87 -14.94
N GLN A 162 38.76 4.49 -14.10
CA GLN A 162 40.18 4.68 -14.40
C GLN A 162 40.60 3.63 -15.43
N THR A 163 40.90 4.11 -16.64
CA THR A 163 41.62 3.38 -17.68
C THR A 163 43.07 3.18 -17.23
N LYS A 164 43.52 1.93 -17.11
CA LYS A 164 44.95 1.59 -17.25
C LYS A 164 45.11 0.50 -18.31
N LYS A 165 45.98 0.83 -19.27
CA LYS A 165 46.42 0.03 -20.40
C LYS A 165 47.21 -1.21 -19.93
N LYS A 166 47.15 -2.23 -20.80
CA LYS A 166 47.97 -3.45 -20.93
C LYS A 166 49.39 -3.40 -20.34
N VAL A 167 49.80 -4.51 -19.72
CA VAL A 167 51.02 -5.27 -20.03
C VAL A 167 50.70 -6.76 -19.83
N GLY A 168 51.11 -7.63 -20.76
CA GLY A 168 50.80 -9.06 -20.78
C GLY A 168 51.95 -9.97 -20.33
N THR A 169 51.76 -11.26 -20.66
CA THR A 169 52.67 -12.42 -20.51
C THR A 169 52.50 -13.11 -19.14
N LYS A 170 52.24 -14.42 -19.00
CA LYS A 170 52.72 -15.58 -19.77
C LYS A 170 51.80 -16.80 -19.56
N GLU A 171 51.64 -17.60 -20.60
CA GLU A 171 51.20 -18.98 -20.55
C GLU A 171 52.17 -19.85 -19.73
N LYS A 172 51.63 -20.85 -19.02
CA LYS A 172 52.16 -22.23 -19.04
C LYS A 172 51.08 -23.20 -18.56
N ALA A 173 50.90 -24.23 -19.36
CA ALA A 173 50.08 -25.41 -19.14
C ALA A 173 50.84 -26.45 -18.30
N ASP A 174 50.23 -27.64 -18.21
CA ASP A 174 50.71 -28.93 -17.69
C ASP A 174 50.31 -29.17 -16.22
N GLU A 175 49.84 -30.34 -15.79
CA GLU A 175 49.33 -31.55 -16.40
C GLU A 175 48.81 -32.42 -15.22
N ASN A 176 47.76 -33.20 -15.45
CA ASN A 176 47.51 -34.50 -14.83
C ASN A 176 47.10 -34.61 -13.33
N GLY A 177 46.06 -35.42 -13.10
CA GLY A 177 45.55 -35.74 -11.76
C GLY A 177 44.18 -36.43 -11.79
N GLN A 178 44.06 -37.52 -12.54
CA GLN A 178 42.89 -38.39 -12.56
C GLN A 178 42.97 -39.40 -11.39
N VAL A 179 41.93 -39.49 -10.55
CA VAL A 179 41.59 -40.71 -9.78
C VAL A 179 40.07 -40.88 -9.73
N GLN A 180 39.66 -42.13 -9.81
CA GLN A 180 38.41 -42.70 -10.29
C GLN A 180 37.28 -42.83 -9.25
N ALA A 181 36.07 -42.98 -9.80
CA ALA A 181 34.99 -43.90 -9.42
C ALA A 181 34.25 -43.76 -8.07
N SER A 182 32.94 -43.54 -8.16
CA SER A 182 31.97 -44.60 -7.83
C SER A 182 30.60 -44.30 -8.45
N GLU A 183 30.17 -45.24 -9.28
CA GLU A 183 28.86 -45.33 -9.92
C GLU A 183 28.02 -46.29 -9.08
N GLN A 184 26.87 -45.86 -8.56
CA GLN A 184 25.76 -46.78 -8.28
C GLN A 184 24.46 -46.17 -8.77
N LYS A 185 23.86 -46.92 -9.69
CA LYS A 185 22.59 -46.74 -10.38
C LYS A 185 21.44 -47.02 -9.42
N GLU A 186 20.36 -46.27 -9.54
CA GLU A 186 19.03 -46.86 -9.44
C GLU A 186 18.09 -46.15 -10.39
N ALA A 187 17.63 -46.91 -11.37
CA ALA A 187 16.70 -46.52 -12.41
C ALA A 187 15.35 -47.17 -12.09
N THR A 188 14.33 -46.35 -11.84
CA THR A 188 12.90 -46.64 -12.07
C THR A 188 12.20 -45.27 -12.06
N GLY A 189 11.58 -44.72 -13.09
CA GLY A 189 11.08 -45.29 -14.33
C GLY A 189 9.60 -44.97 -14.45
N LYS A 190 9.25 -43.96 -15.27
CA LYS A 190 7.94 -43.72 -15.95
C LYS A 190 6.75 -43.42 -14.99
N ALA A 191 5.69 -42.68 -15.33
CA ALA A 191 5.06 -42.38 -16.61
C ALA A 191 4.11 -41.17 -16.46
N TRP A 192 4.01 -40.37 -17.54
CA TRP A 192 2.96 -39.40 -17.94
C TRP A 192 2.69 -38.18 -17.07
#